data_AF-R7US30-F1
#
_entry.id   AF-R7US30-F1
#
_cell.length_a   1.000
_cell.length_b   1.000
_cell.length_c   1.000
_cell.angle_alpha   90.00
_cell.angle_beta   90.00
_cell.angle_gamma   90.00
#
_symmetry.space_group_name_H-M   'P 1'
#
loop_
_entity.id
_entity.type
_entity.pdbx_description
1 polymer ?
#
loop_
_entity_poly.entity_id
_entity_poly.type
_entity_poly.pdbx_seq_one_letter_code
_entity_poly.pdbx_strand_id
1 'polypeptide(L)'
;MEGPLLFLLLLLWKLSDAERCSVAQRQCMAQLGCGLAWHNFMTSCGNLLHNKTVNECHPSCRKAMTSLLMSASGSDFLTCDCDGNQFCRRQKLRMDICQSAVRAAMLKLDDPEAVVSCSLATMVCKADTSCQTAMEYYDTNCVKMFRGERCTARCHNSLDVLYRQPKAAKLRNCRCDGSSGFRRSQAARREKGGGFTCEIVQRRTQELCFARKRHQQRYKHQKQTTTPARKSAENGSGFLLGSITMVTVTMTIVLRFTIV
;
A
#
# COMPACT_ATOMS: atom_id res chain seq x y z
N MET A 1 -30.15 -34.51 28.29
CA MET A 1 -30.68 -34.47 26.90
C MET A 1 -30.43 -33.09 26.31
N GLU A 2 -29.15 -32.69 26.16
CA GLU A 2 -28.75 -31.29 25.88
C GLU A 2 -27.94 -31.13 24.57
N GLY A 3 -27.78 -32.20 23.79
CA GLY A 3 -26.91 -32.23 22.60
C GLY A 3 -27.45 -31.67 21.27
N PRO A 4 -28.77 -31.68 20.95
CA PRO A 4 -29.21 -31.39 19.58
C PRO A 4 -29.25 -29.89 19.24
N LEU A 5 -29.37 -29.00 20.24
CA LEU A 5 -29.42 -27.54 20.02
C LEU A 5 -28.05 -26.95 19.63
N LEU A 6 -26.98 -27.48 20.21
CA LEU A 6 -25.60 -27.07 19.89
C LEU A 6 -25.21 -27.51 18.47
N PHE A 7 -25.64 -28.70 18.04
CA PHE A 7 -25.43 -29.19 16.67
C PHE A 7 -26.24 -28.39 15.63
N LEU A 8 -27.48 -27.98 15.95
CA LEU A 8 -28.29 -27.12 15.09
C LEU A 8 -27.71 -25.70 14.97
N LEU A 9 -27.19 -25.13 16.06
CA LEU A 9 -26.52 -23.82 16.05
C LEU A 9 -25.22 -23.86 15.22
N LEU A 10 -24.43 -24.93 15.32
CA LEU A 10 -23.23 -25.13 14.51
C LEU A 10 -23.55 -25.36 13.02
N LEU A 11 -24.66 -26.03 12.70
CA LEU A 11 -25.14 -26.19 11.32
C LEU A 11 -25.66 -24.86 10.75
N LEU A 12 -26.39 -24.06 11.53
CA LEU A 12 -26.84 -22.73 11.11
C LEU A 12 -25.68 -21.74 10.92
N TRP A 13 -24.56 -21.90 11.63
CA TRP A 13 -23.36 -21.08 11.43
C TRP A 13 -22.49 -21.58 10.27
N LYS A 14 -22.54 -22.88 9.94
CA LYS A 14 -21.82 -23.46 8.80
C LYS A 14 -22.49 -23.22 7.44
N LEU A 15 -23.76 -22.82 7.41
CA LEU A 15 -24.54 -22.61 6.19
C LEU A 15 -24.49 -21.17 5.64
N SER A 16 -23.79 -20.21 6.28
CA SER A 16 -23.88 -18.78 5.90
C SER A 16 -22.72 -18.15 5.13
N ASP A 17 -21.56 -18.78 4.94
CA ASP A 17 -20.34 -18.00 4.60
C ASP A 17 -19.76 -18.24 3.20
N ALA A 18 -20.55 -18.77 2.27
CA ALA A 18 -20.31 -18.44 0.87
C ALA A 18 -20.89 -17.03 0.65
N GLU A 19 -20.09 -15.98 0.87
CA GLU A 19 -20.55 -14.62 0.59
C GLU A 19 -20.94 -14.56 -0.89
N ARG A 20 -22.23 -14.39 -1.17
CA ARG A 20 -22.73 -14.29 -2.54
C ARG A 20 -21.99 -13.15 -3.21
N CYS A 21 -21.52 -13.36 -4.44
CA CYS A 21 -20.76 -12.33 -5.16
C CYS A 21 -21.45 -10.95 -5.18
N SER A 22 -22.78 -10.91 -5.19
CA SER A 22 -23.55 -9.66 -5.15
C SER A 22 -23.44 -8.90 -3.83
N VAL A 23 -23.25 -9.59 -2.70
CA VAL A 23 -23.06 -8.98 -1.37
C VAL A 23 -21.65 -8.39 -1.28
N ALA A 24 -20.61 -9.19 -1.57
CA ALA A 24 -19.23 -8.73 -1.58
C ALA A 24 -19.01 -7.54 -2.52
N GLN A 25 -19.64 -7.58 -3.70
CA GLN A 25 -19.64 -6.46 -4.65
C GLN A 25 -20.22 -5.19 -4.02
N ARG A 26 -21.40 -5.27 -3.38
CA ARG A 26 -22.03 -4.09 -2.75
C ARG A 26 -21.17 -3.53 -1.62
N GLN A 27 -20.61 -4.39 -0.77
CA GLN A 27 -19.72 -3.97 0.32
C GLN A 27 -18.48 -3.25 -0.22
N CYS A 28 -17.85 -3.82 -1.25
CA CYS A 28 -16.71 -3.18 -1.91
C CYS A 28 -17.08 -1.81 -2.49
N MET A 29 -18.18 -1.72 -3.23
CA MET A 29 -18.62 -0.44 -3.82
C MET A 29 -19.01 0.61 -2.79
N ALA A 30 -19.43 0.21 -1.58
CA ALA A 30 -19.74 1.13 -0.50
C ALA A 30 -18.51 1.80 0.12
N GLN A 31 -17.33 1.17 0.02
CA GLN A 31 -16.07 1.73 0.49
C GLN A 31 -15.43 2.58 -0.61
N LEU A 32 -14.98 3.79 -0.29
CA LEU A 32 -14.38 4.71 -1.26
C LEU A 32 -13.21 4.06 -2.05
N GLY A 33 -12.25 3.45 -1.33
CA GLY A 33 -11.09 2.83 -1.96
C GLY A 33 -11.45 1.60 -2.80
N CYS A 34 -12.21 0.67 -2.22
CA CYS A 34 -12.60 -0.56 -2.93
C CYS A 34 -13.52 -0.27 -4.12
N GLY A 35 -14.48 0.65 -3.99
CA GLY A 35 -15.35 1.07 -5.07
C GLY A 35 -14.59 1.68 -6.24
N LEU A 36 -13.56 2.48 -5.97
CA LEU A 36 -12.66 2.98 -7.01
C LEU A 36 -11.86 1.85 -7.68
N ALA A 37 -11.34 0.90 -6.91
CA ALA A 37 -10.65 -0.27 -7.45
C ALA A 37 -11.58 -1.13 -8.32
N TRP A 38 -12.83 -1.32 -7.89
CA TRP A 38 -13.86 -2.06 -8.63
C TRP A 38 -14.19 -1.37 -9.96
N HIS A 39 -14.34 -0.04 -9.95
CA HIS A 39 -14.55 0.73 -11.18
C HIS A 39 -13.37 0.55 -12.15
N ASN A 40 -12.14 0.69 -11.66
CA ASN A 40 -10.93 0.48 -12.48
C ASN A 40 -10.86 -0.94 -13.06
N PHE A 41 -11.29 -1.94 -12.29
CA PHE A 41 -11.40 -3.33 -12.74
C PHE A 41 -12.41 -3.45 -13.89
N MET A 42 -13.63 -2.96 -13.72
CA MET A 42 -14.66 -3.03 -14.77
C MET A 42 -14.23 -2.35 -16.06
N THR A 43 -13.60 -1.17 -15.96
CA THR A 43 -13.08 -0.45 -17.13
C THR A 43 -11.90 -1.16 -17.78
N SER A 44 -10.92 -1.61 -16.99
CA SER A 44 -9.67 -2.17 -17.53
C SER A 44 -9.81 -3.60 -18.03
N CYS A 45 -10.76 -4.35 -17.48
CA CYS A 45 -11.02 -5.75 -17.83
C CYS A 45 -12.24 -5.95 -18.73
N GLY A 46 -12.96 -4.89 -19.13
CA GLY A 46 -14.19 -5.00 -19.91
C GLY A 46 -14.07 -5.90 -21.14
N ASN A 47 -12.98 -5.79 -21.91
CA ASN A 47 -12.74 -6.67 -23.06
C ASN A 47 -12.62 -8.15 -22.66
N LEU A 48 -11.91 -8.45 -21.58
CA LEU A 48 -11.80 -9.82 -21.03
C LEU A 48 -13.15 -10.33 -20.54
N LEU A 49 -13.94 -9.47 -19.89
CA LEU A 49 -15.24 -9.81 -19.32
C LEU A 49 -16.34 -9.98 -20.38
N HIS A 50 -16.24 -9.33 -21.54
CA HIS A 50 -17.31 -9.36 -22.54
C HIS A 50 -16.96 -10.21 -23.77
N ASN A 51 -15.71 -10.16 -24.24
CA ASN A 51 -15.29 -10.84 -25.46
C ASN A 51 -14.76 -12.26 -25.19
N LYS A 52 -15.33 -13.25 -25.88
CA LYS A 52 -14.96 -14.68 -25.76
C LYS A 52 -13.60 -15.01 -26.39
N THR A 53 -13.10 -14.19 -27.30
CA THR A 53 -11.87 -14.50 -28.05
C THR A 53 -10.60 -14.05 -27.36
N VAL A 54 -10.71 -13.32 -26.24
CA VAL A 54 -9.55 -12.87 -25.48
C VAL A 54 -8.99 -14.04 -24.67
N ASN A 55 -7.74 -14.38 -24.98
CA ASN A 55 -6.98 -15.47 -24.37
C ASN A 55 -5.73 -14.97 -23.61
N GLU A 56 -5.50 -13.65 -23.56
CA GLU A 56 -4.37 -13.04 -22.88
C GLU A 56 -4.81 -11.95 -21.89
N CYS A 57 -4.09 -11.87 -20.76
CA CYS A 57 -4.37 -10.89 -19.73
C CYS A 57 -3.69 -9.54 -20.03
N HIS A 58 -4.49 -8.55 -20.43
CA HIS A 58 -3.98 -7.20 -20.69
C HIS A 58 -3.32 -6.57 -19.45
N PRO A 59 -2.16 -5.87 -19.57
CA PRO A 59 -1.45 -5.31 -18.42
C PRO A 59 -2.30 -4.39 -17.52
N SER A 60 -3.21 -3.60 -18.09
CA SER A 60 -4.11 -2.73 -17.32
C SER A 60 -5.12 -3.53 -16.50
N CYS A 61 -5.69 -4.60 -17.07
CA CYS A 61 -6.62 -5.49 -16.36
C CYS A 61 -5.91 -6.19 -15.19
N ARG A 62 -4.71 -6.73 -15.44
CA ARG A 62 -3.88 -7.34 -14.39
C ARG A 62 -3.66 -6.40 -13.21
N LYS A 63 -3.26 -5.15 -13.47
CA LYS A 63 -3.03 -4.16 -12.41
C LYS A 63 -4.32 -3.81 -11.66
N ALA A 64 -5.43 -3.66 -12.36
CA ALA A 64 -6.72 -3.35 -11.75
C ALA A 64 -7.23 -4.51 -10.88
N MET A 65 -7.14 -5.76 -11.35
CA MET A 65 -7.44 -6.95 -10.54
C MET A 65 -6.53 -7.06 -9.32
N THR A 66 -5.21 -6.87 -9.51
CA THR A 66 -4.25 -6.88 -8.40
C THR A 66 -4.61 -5.83 -7.35
N SER A 67 -4.99 -4.63 -7.78
CA SER A 67 -5.45 -3.56 -6.90
C SER A 67 -6.75 -3.89 -6.18
N LEU A 68 -7.70 -4.54 -6.85
CA LEU A 68 -8.97 -4.92 -6.24
C LEU A 68 -8.77 -5.94 -5.12
N LEU A 69 -7.82 -6.87 -5.28
CA LEU A 69 -7.44 -7.83 -4.24
C LEU A 69 -6.75 -7.19 -3.01
N MET A 70 -6.48 -5.87 -3.01
CA MET A 70 -5.82 -5.21 -1.88
C MET A 70 -6.76 -4.84 -0.74
N SER A 71 -8.06 -4.82 -0.99
CA SER A 71 -9.10 -4.67 0.02
C SER A 71 -9.73 -6.03 0.32
N ALA A 72 -10.22 -6.21 1.54
CA ALA A 72 -10.90 -7.44 1.96
C ALA A 72 -12.13 -7.72 1.07
N SER A 73 -13.09 -6.79 1.00
CA SER A 73 -14.30 -6.96 0.19
C SER A 73 -14.03 -7.11 -1.32
N GLY A 74 -12.91 -6.58 -1.82
CA GLY A 74 -12.50 -6.77 -3.21
C GLY A 74 -11.93 -8.17 -3.47
N SER A 75 -11.18 -8.71 -2.50
CA SER A 75 -10.79 -10.11 -2.46
C SER A 75 -12.00 -11.04 -2.40
N ASP A 76 -12.93 -10.76 -1.48
CA ASP A 76 -14.16 -11.54 -1.31
C ASP A 76 -15.00 -11.55 -2.59
N PHE A 77 -15.08 -10.42 -3.30
CA PHE A 77 -15.76 -10.36 -4.61
C PHE A 77 -15.07 -11.21 -5.69
N LEU A 78 -13.74 -11.35 -5.66
CA LEU A 78 -13.03 -12.18 -6.63
C LEU A 78 -13.08 -13.67 -6.26
N THR A 79 -13.28 -14.02 -4.99
CA THR A 79 -13.31 -15.42 -4.50
C THR A 79 -14.71 -15.98 -4.18
N CYS A 80 -15.74 -15.12 -4.09
CA CYS A 80 -17.13 -15.45 -3.76
C CYS A 80 -17.77 -16.63 -4.52
N ASP A 81 -18.82 -17.22 -3.95
CA ASP A 81 -19.66 -18.17 -4.69
C ASP A 81 -20.67 -17.44 -5.58
N CYS A 82 -20.83 -17.94 -6.81
CA CYS A 82 -21.80 -17.46 -7.78
C CYS A 82 -23.24 -17.95 -7.51
N ASP A 83 -23.47 -18.89 -6.58
CA ASP A 83 -24.80 -19.36 -6.17
C ASP A 83 -25.69 -19.74 -7.38
N GLY A 84 -25.18 -20.63 -8.24
CA GLY A 84 -25.92 -21.05 -9.45
C GLY A 84 -25.85 -20.09 -10.65
N ASN A 85 -25.47 -18.83 -10.48
CA ASN A 85 -25.51 -17.83 -11.55
C ASN A 85 -24.48 -18.12 -12.67
N GLN A 86 -24.96 -18.55 -13.83
CA GLN A 86 -24.09 -18.90 -14.97
C GLN A 86 -23.32 -17.69 -15.54
N PHE A 87 -23.89 -16.49 -15.49
CA PHE A 87 -23.20 -15.29 -15.95
C PHE A 87 -21.99 -15.01 -15.05
N CYS A 88 -22.18 -15.05 -13.72
CA CYS A 88 -21.11 -14.92 -12.74
C CYS A 88 -20.01 -15.97 -12.98
N ARG A 89 -20.36 -17.26 -13.08
CA ARG A 89 -19.38 -18.34 -13.30
C ARG A 89 -18.56 -18.12 -14.58
N ARG A 90 -19.22 -17.70 -15.65
CA ARG A 90 -18.57 -17.42 -16.94
C ARG A 90 -17.61 -16.23 -16.84
N GLN A 91 -17.96 -15.21 -16.07
CA GLN A 91 -17.06 -14.08 -15.83
C GLN A 91 -15.84 -14.50 -15.01
N LYS A 92 -16.03 -15.30 -13.95
CA LYS A 92 -14.91 -15.82 -13.15
C LYS A 92 -13.96 -16.69 -13.99
N LEU A 93 -14.50 -17.58 -14.81
CA LEU A 93 -13.69 -18.42 -15.71
C LEU A 93 -12.85 -17.59 -16.70
N ARG A 94 -13.38 -16.46 -17.20
CA ARG A 94 -12.60 -15.56 -18.08
C ARG A 94 -11.48 -14.86 -17.33
N MET A 95 -11.71 -14.51 -16.07
CA MET A 95 -10.70 -13.90 -15.21
C MET A 95 -9.53 -14.85 -14.87
N ASP A 96 -9.73 -16.17 -14.95
CA ASP A 96 -8.68 -17.14 -14.64
C ASP A 96 -7.44 -16.99 -15.53
N ILE A 97 -7.60 -16.47 -16.75
CA ILE A 97 -6.48 -16.10 -17.66
C ILE A 97 -5.49 -15.14 -16.98
N CYS A 98 -5.96 -14.28 -16.09
CA CYS A 98 -5.15 -13.32 -15.36
C CYS A 98 -4.58 -13.85 -14.04
N GLN A 99 -5.02 -15.02 -13.54
CA GLN A 99 -4.78 -15.46 -12.16
C GLN A 99 -3.28 -15.59 -11.82
N SER A 100 -2.50 -16.24 -12.69
CA SER A 100 -1.05 -16.42 -12.50
C SER A 100 -0.32 -15.09 -12.47
N ALA A 101 -0.68 -14.18 -13.37
CA ALA A 101 -0.05 -12.88 -13.51
C ALA A 101 -0.41 -11.92 -12.35
N VAL A 102 -1.64 -12.03 -11.82
CA VAL A 102 -2.08 -11.31 -10.62
C VAL A 102 -1.37 -11.83 -9.39
N ARG A 103 -1.27 -13.16 -9.20
CA ARG A 103 -0.52 -13.78 -8.09
C ARG A 103 0.95 -13.33 -8.10
N ALA A 104 1.59 -13.34 -9.27
CA ALA A 104 2.96 -12.86 -9.42
C ALA A 104 3.12 -11.37 -9.06
N ALA A 105 2.10 -10.54 -9.32
CA ALA A 105 2.10 -9.14 -8.93
C ALA A 105 1.94 -8.96 -7.40
N MET A 106 1.08 -9.76 -6.76
CA MET A 106 0.94 -9.76 -5.30
C MET A 106 2.23 -10.15 -4.59
N LEU A 107 2.90 -11.21 -5.05
CA LEU A 107 4.21 -11.61 -4.50
C LEU A 107 5.24 -10.48 -4.55
N LYS A 108 5.24 -9.67 -5.62
CA LYS A 108 6.11 -8.49 -5.74
C LYS A 108 5.69 -7.32 -4.84
N LEU A 109 4.42 -7.24 -4.45
CA LEU A 109 3.95 -6.22 -3.51
C LEU A 109 4.37 -6.57 -2.08
N ASP A 110 4.40 -7.86 -1.75
CA ASP A 110 4.76 -8.38 -0.42
C ASP A 110 6.28 -8.45 -0.19
N ASP A 111 7.07 -8.72 -1.23
CA ASP A 111 8.54 -8.68 -1.15
C ASP A 111 9.02 -7.23 -0.94
N PRO A 112 9.67 -6.85 0.17
CA PRO A 112 10.10 -5.48 0.43
C PRO A 112 11.08 -4.91 -0.61
N GLU A 113 11.95 -5.75 -1.17
CA GLU A 113 13.02 -5.34 -2.10
C GLU A 113 12.53 -5.23 -3.55
N ALA A 114 11.41 -5.87 -3.88
CA ALA A 114 10.86 -5.83 -5.22
C ALA A 114 10.43 -4.42 -5.63
N VAL A 115 10.86 -4.00 -6.82
CA VAL A 115 10.42 -2.74 -7.45
C VAL A 115 9.23 -3.01 -8.36
N VAL A 116 8.10 -2.36 -8.04
CA VAL A 116 6.89 -2.40 -8.86
C VAL A 116 6.72 -1.10 -9.65
N SER A 117 5.78 -1.09 -10.59
CA SER A 117 5.49 0.14 -11.31
C SER A 117 4.72 1.15 -10.45
N CYS A 118 4.97 2.44 -10.67
CA CYS A 118 4.31 3.49 -9.92
C CYS A 118 2.80 3.53 -10.14
N SER A 119 2.33 3.16 -11.33
CA SER A 119 0.90 3.01 -11.59
C SER A 119 0.25 1.90 -10.77
N LEU A 120 0.91 0.75 -10.63
CA LEU A 120 0.43 -0.34 -9.77
C LEU A 120 0.44 0.08 -8.29
N ALA A 121 1.56 0.63 -7.80
CA ALA A 121 1.65 1.10 -6.41
C ALA A 121 0.58 2.17 -6.09
N THR A 122 0.28 3.04 -7.06
CA THR A 122 -0.79 4.05 -6.92
C THR A 122 -2.16 3.41 -6.82
N MET A 123 -2.47 2.44 -7.69
CA MET A 123 -3.75 1.71 -7.64
C MET A 123 -3.90 0.96 -6.31
N VAL A 124 -2.87 0.24 -5.87
CA VAL A 124 -2.86 -0.49 -4.59
C VAL A 124 -3.16 0.44 -3.41
N CYS A 125 -2.52 1.62 -3.35
CA CYS A 125 -2.82 2.58 -2.30
C CYS A 125 -4.26 3.13 -2.43
N LYS A 126 -4.73 3.43 -3.64
CA LYS A 126 -6.09 3.93 -3.85
C LYS A 126 -7.18 2.90 -3.56
N ALA A 127 -6.87 1.61 -3.57
CA ALA A 127 -7.83 0.57 -3.17
C ALA A 127 -8.12 0.56 -1.67
N ASP A 128 -7.23 1.14 -0.85
CA ASP A 128 -7.42 1.30 0.59
C ASP A 128 -7.88 2.72 0.91
N THR A 129 -8.97 2.85 1.67
CA THR A 129 -9.58 4.16 1.97
C THR A 129 -8.63 5.09 2.71
N SER A 130 -7.87 4.59 3.69
CA SER A 130 -6.95 5.43 4.47
C SER A 130 -5.79 5.92 3.62
N CYS A 131 -5.22 5.03 2.82
CA CYS A 131 -4.13 5.34 1.91
C CYS A 131 -4.58 6.28 0.79
N GLN A 132 -5.78 6.10 0.23
CA GLN A 132 -6.37 7.03 -0.71
C GLN A 132 -6.48 8.44 -0.10
N THR A 133 -7.04 8.58 1.09
CA THR A 133 -7.17 9.88 1.76
C THR A 133 -5.80 10.52 1.99
N ALA A 134 -4.81 9.76 2.45
CA ALA A 134 -3.43 10.25 2.58
C ALA A 134 -2.85 10.73 1.24
N MET A 135 -3.14 10.01 0.16
CA MET A 135 -2.72 10.38 -1.19
C MET A 135 -3.39 11.67 -1.68
N GLU A 136 -4.66 11.90 -1.37
CA GLU A 136 -5.37 13.14 -1.70
C GLU A 136 -4.75 14.35 -0.98
N TYR A 137 -4.39 14.20 0.30
CA TYR A 137 -3.64 15.23 1.04
C TYR A 137 -2.26 15.48 0.45
N TYR A 138 -1.58 14.44 -0.02
CA TYR A 138 -0.31 14.58 -0.74
C TYR A 138 -0.50 15.37 -2.04
N ASP A 139 -1.45 14.97 -2.89
CA ASP A 139 -1.72 15.62 -4.17
C ASP A 139 -2.14 17.09 -4.00
N THR A 140 -2.84 17.41 -2.92
CA THR A 140 -3.32 18.78 -2.63
C THR A 140 -2.24 19.66 -2.04
N ASN A 141 -1.49 19.15 -1.06
CA ASN A 141 -0.55 19.96 -0.29
C ASN A 141 0.81 20.12 -0.97
N CYS A 142 1.12 19.28 -1.96
CA CYS A 142 2.42 19.24 -2.64
C CYS A 142 2.45 19.91 -4.02
N VAL A 143 1.41 20.63 -4.44
CA VAL A 143 1.37 21.29 -5.77
C VAL A 143 2.60 22.19 -6.02
N LYS A 144 3.04 22.96 -5.02
CA LYS A 144 4.27 23.78 -5.13
C LYS A 144 5.55 22.95 -5.34
N MET A 145 5.62 21.79 -4.69
CA MET A 145 6.72 20.84 -4.91
C MET A 145 6.63 20.24 -6.31
N PHE A 146 5.43 19.88 -6.76
CA PHE A 146 5.22 19.37 -8.12
C PHE A 146 5.62 20.36 -9.19
N ARG A 147 5.44 21.67 -8.97
CA ARG A 147 5.92 22.76 -9.86
C ARG A 147 7.43 23.00 -9.80
N GLY A 148 8.12 22.42 -8.82
CA GLY A 148 9.56 22.59 -8.63
C GLY A 148 9.94 23.80 -7.77
N GLU A 149 9.00 24.42 -7.06
CA GLU A 149 9.27 25.60 -6.24
C GLU A 149 9.95 25.22 -4.91
N ARG A 150 9.21 24.55 -4.01
CA ARG A 150 9.70 24.17 -2.68
C ARG A 150 8.86 23.06 -2.06
N CYS A 151 9.47 22.30 -1.15
CA CYS A 151 8.75 21.43 -0.23
C CYS A 151 8.23 22.26 0.96
N THR A 152 6.91 22.45 1.05
CA THR A 152 6.29 23.13 2.18
C THR A 152 6.23 22.19 3.40
N ALA A 153 6.12 22.73 4.61
CA ALA A 153 5.92 21.91 5.81
C ALA A 153 4.66 21.02 5.71
N ARG A 154 3.58 21.57 5.11
CA ARG A 154 2.34 20.83 4.86
C ARG A 154 2.55 19.69 3.85
N CYS A 155 3.31 19.91 2.78
CA CYS A 155 3.67 18.87 1.82
C CYS A 155 4.53 17.78 2.47
N HIS A 156 5.54 18.17 3.26
CA HIS A 156 6.39 17.21 3.96
C HIS A 156 5.57 16.34 4.93
N ASN A 157 4.65 16.94 5.69
CA ASN A 157 3.74 16.18 6.57
C ASN A 157 2.86 15.21 5.76
N SER A 158 2.26 15.65 4.65
CA SER A 158 1.50 14.75 3.78
C SER A 158 2.33 13.55 3.28
N LEU A 159 3.61 13.76 2.93
CA LEU A 159 4.51 12.68 2.53
C LEU A 159 4.77 11.70 3.69
N ASP A 160 4.99 12.21 4.90
CA ASP A 160 5.20 11.38 6.08
C ASP A 160 3.94 10.54 6.40
N VAL A 161 2.75 11.13 6.32
CA VAL A 161 1.48 10.43 6.51
C VAL A 161 1.25 9.37 5.44
N LEU A 162 1.52 9.71 4.16
CA LEU A 162 1.36 8.79 3.04
C LEU A 162 2.31 7.60 3.17
N TYR A 163 3.60 7.82 3.43
CA TYR A 163 4.58 6.73 3.49
C TYR A 163 4.47 5.84 4.74
N ARG A 164 3.67 6.24 5.73
CA ARG A 164 3.31 5.37 6.86
C ARG A 164 2.20 4.37 6.52
N GLN A 165 1.46 4.59 5.42
CA GLN A 165 0.40 3.68 5.02
C GLN A 165 1.01 2.37 4.49
N PRO A 166 0.58 1.19 4.98
CA PRO A 166 1.11 -0.09 4.50
C PRO A 166 0.96 -0.25 2.99
N LYS A 167 -0.20 0.15 2.45
CA LYS A 167 -0.51 0.08 1.00
C LYS A 167 0.23 1.15 0.17
N ALA A 168 0.97 2.07 0.80
CA ALA A 168 1.85 3.03 0.14
C ALA A 168 3.32 2.61 0.14
N ALA A 169 3.70 1.48 0.76
CA ALA A 169 5.11 1.09 0.94
C ALA A 169 5.92 1.14 -0.37
N LYS A 170 5.30 0.70 -1.47
CA LYS A 170 5.91 0.69 -2.80
C LYS A 170 5.98 2.04 -3.51
N LEU A 171 5.25 3.07 -3.06
CA LEU A 171 5.24 4.38 -3.74
C LEU A 171 6.56 5.13 -3.63
N ARG A 172 7.41 4.81 -2.64
CA ARG A 172 8.67 5.51 -2.40
C ARG A 172 9.76 5.15 -3.42
N ASN A 173 9.78 3.89 -3.87
CA ASN A 173 10.82 3.32 -4.73
C ASN A 173 10.28 2.69 -6.03
N CYS A 174 9.02 2.97 -6.38
CA CYS A 174 8.43 2.45 -7.61
C CYS A 174 9.14 2.97 -8.88
N ARG A 175 9.03 2.21 -9.97
CA ARG A 175 9.52 2.59 -11.29
C ARG A 175 8.41 3.24 -12.13
N CYS A 176 8.68 4.40 -12.70
CA CYS A 176 7.75 5.04 -13.64
C CYS A 176 7.61 4.20 -14.92
N ASP A 177 6.38 3.91 -15.33
CA ASP A 177 6.06 3.02 -16.44
C ASP A 177 5.25 3.70 -17.55
N GLY A 178 5.42 5.02 -17.72
CA GLY A 178 4.83 5.79 -18.81
C GLY A 178 3.30 5.88 -18.81
N SER A 179 2.60 5.29 -17.84
CA SER A 179 1.14 5.42 -17.75
C SER A 179 0.81 6.89 -17.48
N SER A 180 0.13 7.53 -18.42
CA SER A 180 -0.21 8.96 -18.48
C SER A 180 -1.12 9.48 -17.35
N GLY A 181 -1.43 8.63 -16.36
CA GLY A 181 -2.33 8.92 -15.24
C GLY A 181 -1.65 9.41 -13.96
N PHE A 182 -0.35 9.76 -13.98
CA PHE A 182 0.38 10.11 -12.76
C PHE A 182 0.07 11.52 -12.22
N ARG A 183 -1.21 11.79 -11.93
CA ARG A 183 -1.76 12.99 -11.24
C ARG A 183 -2.22 14.09 -12.19
N ARG A 184 -3.52 14.10 -12.41
CA ARG A 184 -4.26 15.37 -12.48
C ARG A 184 -4.77 15.63 -11.07
N SER A 185 -4.04 16.37 -10.25
CA SER A 185 -4.67 16.96 -9.07
C SER A 185 -5.79 17.89 -9.58
N GLN A 186 -6.91 18.01 -8.86
CA GLN A 186 -7.96 18.94 -9.28
C GLN A 186 -7.43 20.40 -9.39
N ALA A 187 -6.38 20.72 -8.63
CA ALA A 187 -5.63 21.98 -8.74
C ALA A 187 -4.96 22.17 -10.12
N ALA A 188 -4.53 21.09 -10.79
CA ALA A 188 -3.94 21.15 -12.13
C ALA A 188 -4.96 21.45 -13.24
N ARG A 189 -6.28 21.31 -13.00
CA ARG A 189 -7.31 21.69 -14.00
C ARG A 189 -7.38 23.20 -14.27
N ARG A 190 -6.80 24.03 -13.40
CA ARG A 190 -6.76 25.50 -13.56
C ARG A 190 -5.47 26.00 -14.21
N GLU A 191 -4.46 25.15 -14.40
CA GLU A 191 -3.20 25.55 -15.04
C GLU A 191 -3.23 25.25 -16.55
N LYS A 192 -2.97 26.29 -17.36
CA LYS A 192 -2.65 26.17 -18.78
C LYS A 192 -1.28 25.50 -18.92
N GLY A 193 -1.23 24.18 -18.84
CA GLY A 193 0.00 23.40 -18.97
C GLY A 193 -0.20 22.02 -18.36
N GLY A 194 -0.12 20.99 -19.20
CA GLY A 194 -0.46 19.61 -18.85
C GLY A 194 0.17 19.11 -17.54
N GLY A 195 -0.48 18.13 -16.93
CA GLY A 195 -0.10 17.57 -15.63
C GLY A 195 1.37 17.11 -15.54
N PHE A 196 1.84 16.87 -14.32
CA PHE A 196 3.24 16.50 -14.07
C PHE A 196 3.49 15.02 -14.40
N THR A 197 4.62 14.72 -15.03
CA THR A 197 5.02 13.31 -15.27
C THR A 197 5.53 12.65 -13.99
N CYS A 198 5.55 11.31 -14.00
CA CYS A 198 6.00 10.51 -12.86
C CYS A 198 7.45 10.83 -12.48
N GLU A 199 8.32 10.91 -13.47
CA GLU A 199 9.75 11.15 -13.32
C GLU A 199 10.00 12.54 -12.73
N ILE A 200 9.26 13.55 -13.19
CA ILE A 200 9.37 14.92 -12.69
C ILE A 200 8.96 14.98 -11.21
N VAL A 201 7.83 14.38 -10.86
CA VAL A 201 7.33 14.39 -9.48
C VAL A 201 8.27 13.62 -8.55
N GLN A 202 8.73 12.43 -8.94
CA GLN A 202 9.68 11.64 -8.13
C GLN A 202 10.98 12.40 -7.88
N ARG A 203 11.58 12.96 -8.94
CA ARG A 203 12.81 13.76 -8.84
C ARG A 203 12.64 14.96 -7.92
N ARG A 204 11.59 15.77 -8.14
CA ARG A 204 11.29 16.96 -7.32
C ARG A 204 11.01 16.61 -5.86
N THR A 205 10.32 15.50 -5.61
CA THR A 205 10.09 14.99 -4.26
C THR A 205 11.43 14.73 -3.56
N GLN A 206 12.34 14.03 -4.25
CA GLN A 206 13.64 13.70 -3.68
C GLN A 206 14.51 14.94 -3.44
N GLU A 207 14.64 15.81 -4.45
CA GLU A 207 15.47 17.01 -4.40
C GLU A 207 14.95 18.03 -3.39
N LEU A 208 13.64 18.31 -3.39
CA LEU A 208 13.09 19.41 -2.61
C LEU A 208 12.69 19.01 -1.18
N CYS A 209 12.26 17.76 -0.96
CA CYS A 209 11.80 17.32 0.37
C CYS A 209 12.85 16.52 1.14
N PHE A 210 13.73 15.77 0.46
CA PHE A 210 14.62 14.81 1.14
C PHE A 210 16.12 15.13 1.04
N ALA A 211 16.57 15.93 0.06
CA ALA A 211 18.00 16.24 -0.09
C ALA A 211 18.58 17.04 1.10
N ARG A 212 17.81 17.95 1.71
CA ARG A 212 18.28 18.79 2.83
C ARG A 212 18.56 18.01 4.14
N LYS A 213 17.88 16.89 4.38
CA LYS A 213 18.10 16.08 5.60
C LYS A 213 19.48 15.43 5.64
N ARG A 214 20.09 15.11 4.49
CA ARG A 214 21.45 14.52 4.43
C ARG A 214 22.54 15.50 4.86
N HIS A 215 22.42 16.78 4.53
CA HIS A 215 23.38 17.81 4.94
C HIS A 215 23.28 18.12 6.44
N GLN A 216 22.08 18.21 7.01
CA GLN A 216 21.91 18.46 8.45
C GLN A 216 22.35 17.28 9.32
N GLN A 217 22.12 16.04 8.89
CA GLN A 217 22.62 14.85 9.60
C GLN A 217 24.14 14.73 9.52
N ARG A 218 24.75 14.98 8.34
CA ARG A 218 26.22 15.06 8.21
C ARG A 218 26.82 16.15 9.09
N TYR A 219 26.21 17.34 9.14
CA TYR A 219 26.70 18.44 9.98
C TYR A 219 26.58 18.14 11.49
N LYS A 220 25.53 17.43 11.93
CA LYS A 220 25.40 16.98 13.33
C LYS A 220 26.42 15.90 13.70
N HIS A 221 26.68 14.93 12.81
CA HIS A 221 27.73 13.91 13.04
C HIS A 221 29.14 14.52 13.05
N GLN A 222 29.39 15.50 12.19
CA GLN A 222 30.67 16.21 12.14
C GLN A 222 30.89 17.08 13.39
N LYS A 223 29.83 17.69 13.94
CA LYS A 223 29.91 18.48 15.18
C LYS A 223 30.09 17.62 16.44
N GLN A 224 29.68 16.35 16.43
CA GLN A 224 29.95 15.40 17.52
C GLN A 224 31.38 14.84 17.47
N THR A 225 31.98 14.71 16.29
CA THR A 225 33.36 14.22 16.11
C THR A 225 34.43 15.30 16.30
N THR A 226 34.05 16.59 16.34
CA THR A 226 34.97 17.72 16.59
C THR A 226 34.79 18.36 17.97
N THR A 227 34.35 17.61 18.98
CA THR A 227 34.44 18.08 20.37
C THR A 227 35.89 17.90 20.83
N PRO A 228 36.62 18.95 21.26
CA PRO A 228 37.99 18.80 21.72
C PRO A 228 38.00 17.94 22.98
N ALA A 229 38.89 16.96 23.03
CA ALA A 229 39.24 16.23 24.25
C ALA A 229 39.68 17.25 25.31
N ARG A 230 38.79 17.53 26.26
CA ARG A 230 39.13 18.27 27.48
C ARG A 230 40.03 17.33 28.28
N LYS A 231 41.32 17.66 28.36
CA LYS A 231 42.30 17.00 29.23
C LYS A 231 41.73 17.00 30.66
N SER A 232 41.37 15.83 31.18
CA SER A 232 41.21 15.62 32.61
C SER A 232 42.57 15.21 33.16
N ALA A 233 43.12 16.10 33.99
CA ALA A 233 44.28 15.81 34.82
C ALA A 233 43.96 14.67 35.79
N GLU A 234 44.96 13.82 36.00
CA GLU A 234 45.02 12.81 37.04
C GLU A 234 44.85 13.44 38.43
N ASN A 235 44.09 12.77 39.29
CA ASN A 235 44.44 12.59 40.70
C ASN A 235 43.66 11.39 41.22
N GLY A 236 44.40 10.41 41.74
CA GLY A 236 43.87 9.13 42.17
C GLY A 236 43.41 9.06 43.62
N SER A 237 43.03 7.83 43.97
CA SER A 237 42.84 7.24 45.31
C SER A 237 41.41 7.24 45.85
N GLY A 238 40.86 6.04 45.99
CA GLY A 238 39.67 5.79 46.82
C GLY A 238 38.89 4.54 46.45
N PHE A 239 39.27 3.42 47.06
CA PHE A 239 38.51 2.17 47.18
C PHE A 239 37.00 2.37 47.41
N LEU A 240 36.15 1.50 46.84
CA LEU A 240 35.38 0.51 47.59
C LEU A 240 34.49 -0.35 46.69
N LEU A 241 34.45 -1.63 47.05
CA LEU A 241 33.64 -2.71 46.49
C LEU A 241 32.14 -2.40 46.57
N GLY A 242 31.39 -2.75 45.52
CA GLY A 242 29.93 -2.59 45.49
C GLY A 242 29.27 -3.42 44.39
N SER A 243 29.12 -4.70 44.67
CA SER A 243 27.99 -5.59 44.32
C SER A 243 27.40 -5.57 42.90
N ILE A 244 27.58 -6.73 42.26
CA ILE A 244 26.88 -7.27 41.11
C ILE A 244 25.36 -7.28 41.34
N THR A 245 24.59 -6.71 40.41
CA THR A 245 23.26 -7.22 40.06
C THR A 245 23.08 -7.16 38.55
N MET A 246 23.21 -8.32 37.90
CA MET A 246 22.73 -8.53 36.54
C MET A 246 21.20 -8.47 36.55
N VAL A 247 20.62 -7.46 35.92
CA VAL A 247 19.21 -7.50 35.54
C VAL A 247 19.11 -8.16 34.18
N THR A 248 18.80 -9.44 34.20
CA THR A 248 18.41 -10.24 33.03
C THR A 248 17.10 -9.70 32.47
N VAL A 249 17.15 -9.01 31.34
CA VAL A 249 15.94 -8.72 30.54
C VAL A 249 15.61 -10.01 29.79
N THR A 250 14.68 -10.78 30.32
CA THR A 250 14.10 -11.95 29.68
C THR A 250 13.41 -11.53 28.38
N MET A 251 13.94 -11.99 27.25
CA MET A 251 13.27 -11.98 25.96
C MET A 251 12.07 -12.92 25.99
N THR A 252 10.86 -12.38 26.14
CA THR A 252 9.63 -13.10 25.78
C THR A 252 9.47 -13.06 24.26
N ILE A 253 10.12 -14.03 23.62
CA ILE A 253 9.79 -14.49 22.27
C ILE A 253 8.41 -15.14 22.34
N VAL A 254 7.36 -14.43 21.92
CA VAL A 254 6.10 -15.08 21.58
C VAL A 254 6.19 -15.53 20.13
N LEU A 255 6.68 -16.77 19.98
CA LEU A 255 6.41 -17.61 18.83
C LEU A 255 4.88 -17.76 18.70
N ARG A 256 4.30 -17.19 17.65
CA ARG A 256 3.11 -17.78 17.02
C ARG A 256 3.52 -18.39 15.70
N PHE A 257 3.90 -19.66 15.80
CA PHE A 257 3.83 -20.60 14.70
C PHE A 257 2.36 -20.96 14.45
N THR A 258 2.01 -21.00 13.17
CA THR A 258 1.09 -21.95 12.50
C THR A 258 -0.28 -22.20 13.11
N ILE A 259 -1.32 -21.92 12.33
CA ILE A 259 -2.33 -22.89 11.91
C ILE A 259 -3.05 -22.30 10.68
N VAL A 260 -3.17 -23.14 9.64
CA VAL A 260 -3.75 -22.98 8.29
C VAL A 260 -2.86 -22.32 7.23
#